data_AF-A0A8J8DA35-F1
#
_entry.id   AF-A0A8J8DA35-F1
#
_cell.length_a   1.000
_cell.length_b   1.000
_cell.length_c   1.000
_cell.angle_alpha   90.00
_cell.angle_beta   90.00
_cell.angle_gamma   90.00
#
_symmetry.space_group_name_H-M   'P 1'
#
loop_
_entity.id
_entity.type
_entity.pdbx_description
1 polymer ?
#
loop_
_entity_poly.entity_id
_entity_poly.type
_entity_poly.pdbx_seq_one_letter_code
_entity_poly.pdbx_strand_id
1 'polypeptide(L)'
;VHATDVSNASRTMLFNIYTLSWDDELLKIFDIPTAVLPQVRSSSEVYGETQNILTASNIPVAGIAGDQQAALFGQMCTQPGMVKNTYGTGCFMLMNTGEKPVPSNNNLLTTVAWQINGKTQYALEGSVFIAGAVVQWLRDGLKIIRSSAEVETLAKEVESSDGV
;
A
#
# COMPACT_ATOMS: atom_id res chain seq x y z
N VAL A 1 3.34 -13.94 -19.14
CA VAL A 1 2.52 -12.71 -19.06
C VAL A 1 3.40 -11.64 -18.43
N HIS A 2 3.56 -10.47 -19.05
CA HIS A 2 4.25 -9.32 -18.45
C HIS A 2 3.21 -8.25 -18.09
N ALA A 3 2.76 -8.25 -16.84
CA ALA A 3 1.64 -7.44 -16.39
C ALA A 3 1.84 -6.93 -14.95
N THR A 4 1.16 -5.83 -14.63
CA THR A 4 1.02 -5.27 -13.28
C THR A 4 -0.41 -4.79 -13.09
N ASP A 5 -0.84 -4.53 -11.85
CA ASP A 5 -2.15 -3.94 -11.60
C ASP A 5 -2.06 -2.42 -11.41
N VAL A 6 -3.22 -1.75 -11.44
CA VAL A 6 -3.32 -0.29 -11.25
C VAL A 6 -2.75 0.20 -9.91
N SER A 7 -2.84 -0.60 -8.83
CA SER A 7 -2.34 -0.18 -7.52
C SER A 7 -0.81 -0.16 -7.50
N ASN A 8 -0.14 -1.22 -7.98
CA ASN A 8 1.32 -1.22 -8.12
C ASN A 8 1.81 -0.20 -9.15
N ALA A 9 1.14 -0.06 -10.30
CA ALA A 9 1.51 0.93 -11.31
C ALA A 9 1.49 2.36 -10.73
N SER A 10 0.49 2.69 -9.89
CA SER A 10 0.38 4.00 -9.24
C SER A 10 1.55 4.37 -8.31
N ARG A 11 2.41 3.40 -7.95
CA ARG A 11 3.59 3.61 -7.08
C ARG A 11 4.91 3.80 -7.83
N THR A 12 4.87 3.81 -9.16
CA THR A 12 6.07 3.93 -10.00
C THR A 12 6.48 5.37 -10.28
N MET A 13 5.60 6.34 -10.04
CA MET A 13 5.74 7.74 -10.51
C MET A 13 5.74 7.88 -12.05
N LEU A 14 5.35 6.85 -12.79
CA LEU A 14 5.26 6.85 -14.26
C LEU A 14 3.83 6.64 -14.77
N PHE A 15 2.90 6.35 -13.87
CA PHE A 15 1.53 5.99 -14.18
C PHE A 15 0.59 7.15 -13.83
N ASN A 16 -0.20 7.59 -14.82
CA ASN A 16 -1.20 8.61 -14.63
C ASN A 16 -2.44 8.00 -13.96
N ILE A 17 -2.66 8.34 -12.70
CA ILE A 17 -3.76 7.78 -11.90
C ILE A 17 -5.15 8.26 -12.36
N TYR A 18 -5.24 9.30 -13.20
CA TYR A 18 -6.51 9.82 -13.70
C TYR A 18 -6.95 9.13 -14.99
N THR A 19 -6.01 8.93 -15.93
CA THR A 19 -6.28 8.23 -17.20
C THR A 19 -6.10 6.72 -17.09
N LEU A 20 -5.45 6.25 -16.02
CA LEU A 20 -5.11 4.86 -15.76
C LEU A 20 -4.22 4.24 -16.85
N SER A 21 -3.25 5.02 -17.33
CA SER A 21 -2.25 4.62 -18.32
C SER A 21 -0.85 5.06 -17.91
N TRP A 22 0.17 4.44 -18.49
CA TRP A 22 1.52 5.01 -18.45
C TRP A 22 1.50 6.41 -19.06
N ASP A 23 2.26 7.33 -18.46
CA ASP A 23 2.27 8.74 -18.82
C ASP A 23 3.48 9.06 -19.71
N ASP A 24 3.23 9.36 -20.98
CA ASP A 24 4.30 9.58 -21.96
C ASP A 24 5.22 10.76 -21.61
N GLU A 25 4.70 11.77 -20.90
CA GLU A 25 5.51 12.92 -20.46
C GLU A 25 6.46 12.50 -19.34
N LEU A 26 5.97 11.78 -18.34
CA LEU A 26 6.81 11.24 -17.25
C LEU A 26 7.85 10.26 -17.80
N LEU A 27 7.46 9.35 -18.69
CA LEU A 27 8.39 8.42 -19.33
C LEU A 27 9.51 9.15 -20.08
N LYS A 28 9.19 10.24 -20.80
CA LYS A 28 10.19 11.07 -21.48
C LYS A 28 11.11 11.80 -20.50
N ILE A 29 10.57 12.32 -19.39
CA ILE A 29 11.35 13.02 -18.36
C ILE A 29 12.39 12.09 -17.73
N PHE A 30 12.02 10.82 -17.49
CA PHE A 30 12.91 9.83 -16.89
C PHE A 30 13.71 8.99 -17.90
N ASP A 31 13.58 9.28 -19.20
CA ASP A 31 14.23 8.53 -20.30
C ASP A 31 13.93 7.01 -20.26
N ILE A 32 12.65 6.66 -20.06
CA ILE A 32 12.20 5.27 -19.94
C ILE A 32 11.53 4.81 -21.24
N PRO A 33 12.05 3.75 -21.90
CA PRO A 33 11.45 3.22 -23.12
C PRO A 33 10.15 2.46 -22.80
N THR A 34 9.07 2.75 -23.53
CA THR A 34 7.75 2.10 -23.35
C THR A 34 7.80 0.58 -23.45
N ALA A 35 8.74 0.03 -24.23
CA ALA A 35 8.89 -1.41 -24.44
C ALA A 35 9.23 -2.22 -23.18
N VAL A 36 9.73 -1.60 -22.11
CA VAL A 36 10.02 -2.31 -20.86
C VAL A 36 8.81 -2.40 -19.92
N LEU A 37 7.79 -1.57 -20.15
CA LEU A 37 6.68 -1.41 -19.23
C LEU A 37 5.72 -2.61 -19.31
N PRO A 38 5.26 -3.15 -18.18
CA PRO A 38 4.23 -4.19 -18.17
C PRO A 38 2.89 -3.65 -18.69
N GLN A 39 2.04 -4.55 -19.17
CA GLN A 39 0.63 -4.23 -19.40
C GLN A 39 -0.06 -3.96 -18.04
N VAL A 40 -0.64 -2.78 -17.87
CA VAL A 40 -1.45 -2.48 -16.68
C VAL A 40 -2.84 -3.08 -16.84
N ARG A 41 -3.29 -3.79 -15.80
CA ARG A 41 -4.57 -4.51 -15.75
C ARG A 41 -5.32 -4.17 -14.46
N SER A 42 -6.57 -4.60 -14.36
CA SER A 42 -7.36 -4.47 -13.13
C SER A 42 -6.76 -5.31 -12.01
N SER A 43 -7.15 -5.05 -10.76
CA SER A 43 -6.64 -5.78 -9.59
C SER A 43 -7.31 -7.16 -9.40
N SER A 44 -8.38 -7.44 -10.14
CA SER A 44 -9.14 -8.69 -10.07
C SER A 44 -9.63 -9.11 -11.46
N GLU A 45 -8.82 -9.90 -12.15
CA GLU A 45 -9.10 -10.52 -13.44
C GLU A 45 -8.16 -11.70 -13.67
N VAL A 46 -8.50 -12.65 -14.55
CA VAL A 46 -7.60 -13.75 -14.90
C VAL A 46 -6.47 -13.24 -15.80
N TYR A 47 -5.27 -13.08 -15.24
CA TYR A 47 -4.08 -12.61 -15.99
C TYR A 47 -3.49 -13.72 -16.86
N GLY A 48 -3.59 -14.95 -16.38
CA GLY A 48 -3.06 -16.17 -16.99
C GLY A 48 -3.12 -17.32 -15.98
N GLU A 49 -2.55 -18.45 -16.37
CA GLU A 49 -2.50 -19.64 -15.52
C GLU A 49 -1.05 -20.01 -15.19
N THR A 50 -0.84 -20.63 -14.03
CA THR A 50 0.43 -21.27 -13.71
C THR A 50 0.69 -22.41 -14.69
N GLN A 51 1.94 -22.59 -15.11
CA GLN A 51 2.36 -23.87 -15.68
C GLN A 51 2.48 -24.89 -14.55
N ASN A 52 2.19 -26.17 -14.85
CA ASN A 52 2.17 -27.37 -13.97
C ASN A 52 3.50 -27.67 -13.22
N ILE A 53 4.17 -26.66 -12.69
CA ILE A 53 5.46 -26.70 -12.00
C ILE A 53 5.25 -26.97 -10.50
N LEU A 54 4.10 -26.60 -9.94
CA LEU A 54 3.82 -26.69 -8.50
C LEU A 54 2.62 -27.59 -8.15
N THR A 55 1.72 -27.84 -9.10
CA THR A 55 0.47 -28.59 -8.89
C THR A 55 0.18 -29.48 -10.10
N ALA A 56 -0.70 -30.47 -9.92
CA ALA A 56 -1.17 -31.35 -11.00
C ALA A 56 -2.12 -30.65 -12.00
N SER A 57 -2.59 -29.46 -11.64
CA SER A 57 -3.49 -28.63 -12.44
C SER A 57 -2.95 -27.20 -12.55
N ASN A 58 -3.21 -26.58 -13.69
CA ASN A 58 -3.03 -25.14 -13.88
C ASN A 58 -3.91 -24.36 -12.89
N ILE A 59 -3.34 -23.38 -12.19
CA ILE A 59 -4.06 -22.50 -11.26
C ILE A 59 -4.16 -21.11 -11.89
N PRO A 60 -5.36 -20.50 -11.96
CA PRO A 60 -5.49 -19.14 -12.46
C PRO A 60 -4.83 -18.14 -11.51
N VAL A 61 -3.96 -17.30 -12.05
CA VAL A 61 -3.46 -16.11 -11.35
C VAL A 61 -4.47 -15.00 -11.62
N ALA A 62 -5.24 -14.63 -10.60
CA ALA A 62 -6.44 -13.80 -10.77
C ALA A 62 -6.56 -12.57 -9.84
N GLY A 63 -5.54 -12.30 -9.01
CA GLY A 63 -5.51 -11.10 -8.17
C GLY A 63 -4.08 -10.57 -8.01
N ILE A 64 -3.91 -9.26 -8.23
CA ILE A 64 -2.67 -8.52 -7.99
C ILE A 64 -3.07 -7.19 -7.35
N ALA A 65 -2.40 -6.84 -6.25
CA ALA A 65 -2.49 -5.52 -5.64
C ALA A 65 -1.18 -5.21 -4.89
N GLY A 66 -0.91 -3.93 -4.65
CA GLY A 66 0.12 -3.50 -3.70
C GLY A 66 -0.22 -4.01 -2.29
N ASP A 67 0.79 -4.25 -1.46
CA ASP A 67 0.63 -4.86 -0.14
C ASP A 67 -0.30 -4.06 0.80
N GLN A 68 -0.11 -2.74 0.86
CA GLN A 68 -0.93 -1.86 1.70
C GLN A 68 -2.37 -1.76 1.17
N GLN A 69 -2.54 -1.74 -0.15
CA GLN A 69 -3.85 -1.76 -0.81
C GLN A 69 -4.57 -3.09 -0.60
N ALA A 70 -3.84 -4.21 -0.67
CA ALA A 70 -4.35 -5.53 -0.35
C ALA A 70 -4.75 -5.64 1.13
N ALA A 71 -3.99 -5.03 2.05
CA ALA A 71 -4.35 -4.96 3.46
C ALA A 71 -5.60 -4.10 3.71
N LEU A 72 -5.75 -2.97 3.00
CA LEU A 72 -6.96 -2.15 3.02
C LEU A 72 -8.18 -2.96 2.53
N PHE A 73 -8.03 -3.68 1.42
CA PHE A 73 -9.07 -4.54 0.88
C PHE A 73 -9.43 -5.71 1.81
N GLY A 74 -8.43 -6.42 2.33
CA GLY A 74 -8.62 -7.56 3.23
C GLY A 74 -9.23 -7.19 4.58
N GLN A 75 -9.13 -5.92 4.99
CA GLN A 75 -9.80 -5.36 6.16
C GLN A 75 -11.21 -4.84 5.85
N MET A 76 -11.72 -5.14 4.65
CA MET A 76 -13.05 -4.73 4.20
C MET A 76 -13.27 -3.22 4.21
N CYS A 77 -12.20 -2.42 4.05
CA CYS A 77 -12.28 -0.96 3.94
C CYS A 77 -12.79 -0.52 2.56
N THR A 78 -13.98 -1.00 2.18
CA THR A 78 -14.55 -0.89 0.83
C THR A 78 -15.44 0.34 0.64
N GLN A 79 -15.67 1.11 1.70
CA GLN A 79 -16.47 2.34 1.67
C GLN A 79 -15.59 3.58 1.86
N PRO A 80 -15.93 4.71 1.22
CA PRO A 80 -15.23 5.97 1.43
C PRO A 80 -15.17 6.35 2.92
N GLY A 81 -14.01 6.81 3.37
CA GLY A 81 -13.75 7.17 4.76
C GLY A 81 -13.33 6.00 5.66
N MET A 82 -13.41 4.75 5.20
CA MET A 82 -12.82 3.63 5.94
C MET A 82 -11.30 3.70 5.90
N VAL A 83 -10.67 3.47 7.06
CA VAL A 83 -9.23 3.60 7.25
C VAL A 83 -8.64 2.29 7.74
N LYS A 84 -7.53 1.91 7.13
CA LYS A 84 -6.61 0.89 7.61
C LYS A 84 -5.35 1.58 8.10
N ASN A 85 -4.85 1.19 9.28
CA ASN A 85 -3.51 1.54 9.74
C ASN A 85 -2.69 0.29 10.05
N THR A 86 -1.51 0.13 9.43
CA THR A 86 -0.58 -1.00 9.69
C THR A 86 0.52 -0.55 10.63
N TYR A 87 0.61 -1.17 11.82
CA TYR A 87 1.69 -0.93 12.76
C TYR A 87 2.77 -1.99 12.62
N GLY A 88 3.99 -1.56 12.29
CA GLY A 88 5.21 -2.36 12.25
C GLY A 88 6.41 -1.50 12.67
N THR A 89 7.56 -1.65 12.02
CA THR A 89 8.71 -0.75 12.22
C THR A 89 8.32 0.71 11.96
N GLY A 90 7.62 0.95 10.84
CA GLY A 90 6.88 2.18 10.56
C GLY A 90 5.36 1.97 10.68
N CYS A 91 4.60 2.99 10.31
CA CYS A 91 3.15 2.96 10.26
C CYS A 91 2.66 3.45 8.90
N PHE A 92 1.76 2.70 8.26
CA PHE A 92 1.14 3.08 6.98
C PHE A 92 -0.36 3.17 7.16
N MET A 93 -0.88 4.37 6.94
CA MET A 93 -2.31 4.67 6.96
C MET A 93 -2.82 4.78 5.53
N LEU A 94 -3.85 4.01 5.20
CA LEU A 94 -4.60 4.16 3.95
C LEU A 94 -6.07 4.44 4.27
N MET A 95 -6.63 5.46 3.63
CA MET A 95 -8.05 5.78 3.68
C MET A 95 -8.67 5.61 2.29
N ASN A 96 -9.71 4.79 2.18
CA ASN A 96 -10.47 4.68 0.93
C ASN A 96 -11.20 6.00 0.65
N THR A 97 -11.06 6.56 -0.56
CA THR A 97 -11.71 7.82 -0.97
C THR A 97 -12.82 7.63 -2.01
N GLY A 98 -13.17 6.39 -2.33
CA GLY A 98 -14.19 6.07 -3.34
C GLY A 98 -13.66 6.12 -4.76
N GLU A 99 -14.56 6.38 -5.71
CA GLU A 99 -14.26 6.41 -7.15
C GLU A 99 -13.60 7.72 -7.62
N LYS A 100 -13.29 8.65 -6.70
CA LYS A 100 -12.68 9.94 -7.02
C LYS A 100 -11.29 10.05 -6.38
N PRO A 101 -10.24 10.40 -7.15
CA PRO A 101 -8.96 10.75 -6.58
C PRO A 101 -9.09 12.05 -5.78
N VAL A 102 -8.53 12.08 -4.58
CA VAL A 102 -8.54 13.26 -3.70
C VAL A 102 -7.11 13.78 -3.55
N PRO A 103 -6.76 14.96 -4.07
CA PRO A 103 -5.46 15.57 -3.81
C PRO A 103 -5.35 15.96 -2.33
N SER A 104 -4.18 15.75 -1.74
CA SER A 104 -3.95 16.10 -0.34
C SER A 104 -3.59 17.58 -0.15
N ASN A 105 -4.16 18.20 0.87
CA ASN A 105 -3.72 19.50 1.40
C ASN A 105 -2.75 19.36 2.58
N ASN A 106 -2.36 18.13 2.94
CA ASN A 106 -1.56 17.80 4.11
C ASN A 106 -0.41 16.83 3.78
N ASN A 107 0.19 16.95 2.59
CA ASN A 107 1.34 16.14 2.15
C ASN A 107 1.11 14.61 2.16
N LEU A 108 -0.14 14.16 2.01
CA LEU A 108 -0.48 12.75 1.81
C LEU A 108 -0.39 12.40 0.32
N LEU A 109 -0.15 11.13 0.03
CA LEU A 109 -0.16 10.61 -1.34
C LEU A 109 -1.59 10.30 -1.76
N THR A 110 -1.96 10.69 -2.97
CA THR A 110 -3.15 10.18 -3.66
C THR A 110 -2.74 8.96 -4.48
N THR A 111 -3.38 7.82 -4.27
CA THR A 111 -3.00 6.54 -4.90
C THR A 111 -4.23 5.80 -5.39
N VAL A 112 -4.04 4.82 -6.29
CA VAL A 112 -5.11 3.87 -6.63
C VAL A 112 -5.16 2.79 -5.57
N ALA A 113 -6.35 2.49 -5.05
CA ALA A 113 -6.58 1.41 -4.11
C ALA A 113 -6.70 0.07 -4.86
N TRP A 114 -7.65 -0.03 -5.79
CA TRP A 114 -7.82 -1.20 -6.67
C TRP A 114 -8.73 -0.86 -7.85
N GLN A 115 -8.75 -1.74 -8.84
CA GLN A 115 -9.80 -1.73 -9.88
C GLN A 115 -10.46 -3.10 -9.97
N ILE A 116 -11.78 -3.14 -9.88
CA ILE A 116 -12.59 -4.37 -9.97
C ILE A 116 -13.83 -4.07 -10.81
N ASN A 117 -14.17 -4.93 -11.77
CA ASN A 117 -15.34 -4.77 -12.65
C ASN A 117 -15.41 -3.40 -13.34
N GLY A 118 -14.26 -2.89 -13.80
CA GLY A 118 -14.15 -1.59 -14.46
C GLY A 118 -14.29 -0.37 -13.53
N LYS A 119 -14.47 -0.58 -12.22
CA LYS A 119 -14.56 0.51 -11.23
C LYS A 119 -13.24 0.65 -10.48
N THR A 120 -12.67 1.85 -10.56
CA THR A 120 -11.44 2.20 -9.84
C THR A 120 -11.79 2.85 -8.52
N GLN A 121 -11.20 2.36 -7.44
CA GLN A 121 -11.23 2.97 -6.12
C GLN A 121 -9.88 3.63 -5.84
N TYR A 122 -9.90 4.77 -5.16
CA TYR A 122 -8.72 5.54 -4.78
C TYR A 122 -8.52 5.53 -3.27
N ALA A 123 -7.31 5.89 -2.85
CA ALA A 123 -6.98 6.08 -1.45
C ALA A 123 -6.08 7.30 -1.23
N LEU A 124 -6.17 7.84 -0.02
CA LEU A 124 -5.14 8.69 0.57
C LEU A 124 -4.22 7.81 1.40
N GLU A 125 -2.91 8.03 1.24
CA GLU A 125 -1.88 7.29 1.97
C GLU A 125 -0.97 8.23 2.74
N GLY A 126 -0.79 7.93 4.02
CA GLY A 126 0.22 8.54 4.89
C GLY A 126 1.20 7.48 5.36
N SER A 127 2.49 7.82 5.38
CA SER A 127 3.55 6.96 5.88
C SER A 127 4.30 7.64 7.02
N VAL A 128 4.53 6.89 8.09
CA VAL A 128 5.34 7.28 9.24
C VAL A 128 6.46 6.26 9.37
N PHE A 129 7.70 6.65 9.09
CA PHE A 129 8.80 5.69 9.06
C PHE A 129 9.18 5.14 10.44
N ILE A 130 8.90 5.89 11.50
CA ILE A 130 9.27 5.53 12.88
C ILE A 130 8.00 5.35 13.71
N ALA A 131 7.60 4.09 13.91
CA ALA A 131 6.53 3.71 14.83
C ALA A 131 7.05 2.66 15.82
N GLY A 132 6.97 1.37 15.51
CA GLY A 132 7.55 0.31 16.35
C GLY A 132 9.08 0.39 16.45
N ALA A 133 9.75 1.04 15.50
CA ALA A 133 11.19 1.30 15.53
C ALA A 133 11.61 2.06 16.80
N VAL A 134 10.76 2.96 17.33
CA VAL A 134 11.08 3.70 18.55
C VAL A 134 11.17 2.75 19.75
N VAL A 135 10.23 1.80 19.86
CA VAL A 135 10.23 0.78 20.92
C VAL A 135 11.43 -0.16 20.78
N GLN A 136 11.81 -0.52 19.55
CA GLN A 136 13.04 -1.28 19.30
C GLN A 136 14.28 -0.51 19.73
N TRP A 137 14.35 0.80 19.45
CA TRP A 137 15.46 1.65 19.87
C TRP A 137 15.57 1.80 21.39
N LEU A 138 14.45 1.87 22.12
CA LEU A 138 14.46 1.84 23.59
C LEU A 138 15.08 0.54 24.14
N ARG A 139 14.82 -0.59 23.47
CA ARG A 139 15.33 -1.92 23.86
C ARG A 139 16.79 -2.13 23.49
N ASP A 140 17.17 -1.85 22.25
CA ASP A 140 18.48 -2.23 21.72
C ASP A 140 19.51 -1.10 21.83
N GLY A 141 19.04 0.15 21.65
CA GLY A 141 19.85 1.36 21.68
C GLY A 141 20.06 1.84 23.12
N LEU A 142 19.00 2.33 23.76
CA LEU A 142 19.07 2.82 25.14
C LEU A 142 19.16 1.69 26.17
N LYS A 143 18.66 0.49 25.85
CA LYS A 143 18.62 -0.68 26.74
C LYS A 143 17.93 -0.42 28.08
N ILE A 144 16.92 0.45 28.06
CA ILE A 144 16.10 0.78 29.24
C ILE A 144 14.92 -0.17 29.43
N ILE A 145 14.57 -0.93 28.38
CA ILE A 145 13.62 -2.04 28.43
C ILE A 145 14.32 -3.31 27.93
N ARG A 146 13.91 -4.47 28.45
CA ARG A 146 14.49 -5.77 28.10
C ARG A 146 13.77 -6.41 26.92
N SER A 147 12.49 -6.12 26.75
CA SER A 147 11.67 -6.61 25.65
C SER A 147 10.65 -5.58 25.20
N SER A 148 10.19 -5.65 23.95
CA SER A 148 9.20 -4.70 23.43
C SER A 148 7.85 -4.80 24.14
N ALA A 149 7.52 -5.96 24.73
CA ALA A 149 6.28 -6.15 25.49
C ALA A 149 6.26 -5.37 26.81
N GLU A 150 7.43 -5.03 27.37
CA GLU A 150 7.55 -4.34 28.65
C GLU A 150 6.99 -2.91 28.63
N VAL A 151 6.99 -2.27 27.45
CA VAL A 151 6.48 -0.89 27.28
C VAL A 151 5.02 -0.75 27.71
N GLU A 152 4.18 -1.75 27.44
CA GLU A 152 2.77 -1.69 27.84
C GLU A 152 2.61 -1.72 29.36
N THR A 153 3.39 -2.55 30.05
CA THR A 153 3.36 -2.62 31.52
C THR A 153 3.82 -1.30 32.13
N LEU A 154 4.97 -0.78 31.69
CA LEU A 154 5.53 0.48 32.20
C LEU A 154 4.61 1.67 31.93
N ALA A 155 4.02 1.76 30.74
CA ALA A 155 3.09 2.83 30.39
C ALA A 155 1.81 2.82 31.25
N LYS A 156 1.41 1.66 31.78
CA LYS A 156 0.24 1.53 32.68
C LYS A 156 0.54 1.88 34.14
N GLU A 157 1.82 2.07 34.51
CA GLU A 157 2.20 2.46 35.88
C GLU A 157 2.01 3.96 36.14
N VAL A 158 1.76 4.75 35.10
CA VAL A 158 1.50 6.20 35.16
C VAL A 158 0.15 6.53 34.49
N GLU A 159 -0.51 7.59 34.96
CA GLU A 159 -1.81 8.01 34.41
C GLU A 159 -1.69 8.91 33.16
N SER A 160 -0.50 9.45 32.89
CA SER A 160 -0.26 10.48 31.88
C SER A 160 1.17 10.39 31.33
N SER A 161 1.37 10.92 30.13
CA SER A 161 2.69 11.15 29.52
C SER A 161 3.32 12.50 29.93
N ASP A 162 2.69 13.23 30.86
CA ASP A 162 3.08 14.56 31.33
C ASP A 162 3.29 15.60 30.21
N GLY A 163 2.50 15.48 29.14
CA GLY A 163 2.51 16.41 28.02
C GLY A 163 3.44 16.04 26.86
N VAL A 164 4.00 14.82 26.88
CA VAL A 164 4.70 14.19 25.74
C VAL A 164 3.71 13.46 24.83
#